data_AF-A0A7C5RMU5-F1
#
_entry.id   AF-A0A7C5RMU5-F1
#
_cell.length_a   1.000
_cell.length_b   1.000
_cell.length_c   1.000
_cell.angle_alpha   90.00
_cell.angle_beta   90.00
_cell.angle_gamma   90.00
#
_symmetry.space_group_name_H-M   'P 1'
#
loop_
_entity.id
_entity.type
_entity.pdbx_description
1 polymer ?
#
loop_
_entity_poly.entity_id
_entity_poly.type
_entity_poly.pdbx_seq_one_letter_code
_entity_poly.pdbx_strand_id
1 'polypeptide(L)'
;MRWIDAETGLPLEVAEKIKPRIIKLEADISSIKPLVEALEQKTGIIQPSDSGVNVGTPENPAANVVAENVTVVSAEERKISIREPGEEELDLPLPRPKAYMLEGRGEEFIGFIVNELPPRLQRPGGYSLNELVAVLAYKVAKLERRLAELEKKPK
;
A
#
# COMPACT_ATOMS: atom_id res chain seq x y z
N MET A 1 49.41 10.46 -42.73
CA MET A 1 48.88 9.74 -41.55
C MET A 1 47.54 10.35 -41.19
N ARG A 2 46.50 9.54 -40.94
CA ARG A 2 45.29 10.05 -40.28
C ARG A 2 45.62 10.17 -38.80
N TRP A 3 45.67 11.40 -38.29
CA TRP A 3 45.98 11.64 -36.90
C TRP A 3 44.73 11.29 -36.08
N ILE A 4 44.89 10.42 -35.08
CA ILE A 4 43.82 9.92 -34.21
C ILE A 4 43.98 10.61 -32.86
N ASP A 5 42.88 11.09 -32.31
CA ASP A 5 42.82 11.64 -30.96
C ASP A 5 42.89 10.52 -29.91
N ALA A 6 43.84 10.64 -28.99
CA ALA A 6 44.15 9.58 -28.02
C ALA A 6 43.06 9.37 -26.95
N GLU A 7 42.23 10.39 -26.68
CA GLU A 7 41.18 10.35 -25.67
C GLU A 7 39.89 9.73 -26.19
N THR A 8 39.53 10.04 -27.44
CA THR A 8 38.26 9.59 -28.04
C THR A 8 38.43 8.40 -28.98
N GLY A 9 39.66 8.12 -29.45
CA GLY A 9 39.93 7.10 -30.47
C GLY A 9 39.42 7.45 -31.86
N LEU A 10 39.01 8.70 -32.09
CA LEU A 10 38.42 9.19 -33.35
C LEU A 10 39.46 9.96 -34.18
N PRO A 11 39.25 10.10 -35.52
CA PRO A 11 40.04 11.03 -36.32
C PRO A 11 39.99 12.44 -35.72
N LEU A 12 41.12 13.15 -35.70
CA LEU A 12 41.25 14.45 -35.02
C LEU A 12 40.14 15.45 -35.41
N GLU A 13 39.80 15.55 -36.70
CA GLU A 13 38.74 16.46 -37.18
C GLU A 13 37.35 16.13 -36.63
N VAL A 14 37.10 14.86 -36.33
CA VAL A 14 35.85 14.39 -35.72
C VAL A 14 35.89 14.61 -34.21
N ALA A 15 37.02 14.33 -33.57
CA ALA A 15 37.23 14.56 -32.15
C ALA A 15 37.07 16.04 -31.77
N GLU A 16 37.63 16.96 -32.57
CA GLU A 16 37.51 18.41 -32.38
C GLU A 16 36.05 18.90 -32.43
N LYS A 17 35.19 18.25 -33.23
CA LYS A 17 33.76 18.59 -33.33
C LYS A 17 32.93 17.99 -32.20
N ILE A 18 33.33 16.83 -31.65
CA ILE A 18 32.54 16.05 -30.69
C ILE A 18 32.88 16.41 -29.24
N LYS A 19 34.16 16.58 -28.89
CA LYS A 19 34.60 16.94 -27.53
C LYS A 19 33.83 18.13 -26.91
N PRO A 20 33.66 19.29 -27.59
CA PRO A 20 32.91 20.40 -27.01
C PRO A 20 31.42 20.06 -26.78
N ARG A 21 30.85 19.16 -27.59
CA ARG A 21 29.46 18.70 -27.41
C ARG A 21 29.34 17.76 -26.20
N ILE A 22 30.33 16.90 -25.97
CA ILE A 22 30.37 16.01 -24.79
C ILE A 22 30.48 16.86 -23.51
N ILE A 23 31.41 17.80 -23.46
CA ILE A 23 31.59 18.69 -22.32
C ILE A 23 30.31 19.47 -22.02
N LYS A 24 29.63 19.97 -23.06
CA LYS A 24 28.35 20.65 -22.91
C LYS A 24 27.27 19.71 -22.37
N LEU A 25 27.17 18.49 -22.89
CA LEU A 25 26.20 17.50 -22.41
C LEU A 25 26.46 17.10 -20.96
N GLU A 26 27.71 16.96 -20.55
CA GLU A 26 28.08 16.68 -19.16
C GLU A 26 27.71 17.83 -18.23
N ALA A 27 27.92 19.08 -18.66
CA ALA A 27 27.50 20.27 -17.91
C ALA A 27 25.98 20.38 -17.81
N ASP A 28 25.26 20.09 -18.89
CA ASP A 28 23.79 20.08 -18.93
C ASP A 28 23.25 18.98 -18.00
N ILE A 29 23.81 17.76 -18.05
CA ILE A 29 23.44 16.65 -17.14
C ILE A 29 23.71 17.03 -15.68
N SER A 30 24.87 17.61 -15.39
CA SER A 30 25.20 18.03 -14.03
C SER A 30 24.26 19.12 -13.50
N SER A 31 23.70 19.95 -14.37
CA SER A 31 22.71 20.98 -14.01
C SER A 31 21.28 20.42 -13.91
N ILE A 32 20.94 19.42 -14.72
CA ILE A 32 19.61 18.78 -14.74
C ILE A 32 19.41 17.83 -13.57
N LYS A 33 20.43 17.05 -13.20
CA LYS A 33 20.34 16.05 -12.13
C LYS A 33 19.79 16.59 -10.80
N PRO A 34 20.29 17.72 -10.25
CA PRO A 34 19.71 18.27 -9.01
C PRO A 34 18.29 18.82 -9.21
N LEU A 35 17.91 19.24 -10.42
CA LEU A 35 16.54 19.66 -10.72
C LEU A 35 15.58 18.47 -10.78
N VAL A 36 16.03 17.33 -11.30
CA VAL A 36 15.27 16.07 -11.28
C VAL A 36 15.08 15.58 -9.84
N GLU A 37 16.15 15.55 -9.03
CA GLU A 37 16.05 15.18 -7.60
C GLU A 37 15.12 16.15 -6.83
N ALA A 38 15.22 17.46 -7.08
CA ALA A 38 14.32 18.44 -6.48
C ALA A 38 12.88 18.33 -7.00
N LEU A 39 12.68 17.92 -8.25
CA LEU A 39 11.36 17.65 -8.80
C LEU A 39 10.77 16.38 -8.21
N GLU A 40 11.52 15.29 -8.06
CA GLU A 40 11.08 14.06 -7.40
C GLU A 40 10.62 14.33 -5.95
N GLN A 41 11.37 15.19 -5.23
CA GLN A 41 10.97 15.66 -3.90
C GLN A 41 9.71 16.55 -3.93
N LYS A 42 9.51 17.32 -5.01
CA LYS A 42 8.32 18.19 -5.18
C LYS A 42 7.11 17.46 -5.77
N THR A 43 7.30 16.36 -6.50
CA THR A 43 6.24 15.52 -7.07
C THR A 43 5.71 14.57 -6.00
N GLY A 44 5.10 15.14 -4.95
CA GLY A 44 3.95 14.60 -4.21
C GLY A 44 4.07 13.24 -3.51
N ILE A 45 5.18 12.52 -3.60
CA ILE A 45 5.34 11.22 -2.95
C ILE A 45 5.82 11.45 -1.52
N ILE A 46 4.86 11.45 -0.59
CA ILE A 46 5.15 11.42 0.85
C ILE A 46 5.46 9.97 1.22
N GLN A 47 6.74 9.67 1.40
CA GLN A 47 7.21 8.38 1.90
C GLN A 47 7.83 8.53 3.29
N PRO A 48 7.57 7.60 4.22
CA PRO A 48 8.25 7.59 5.50
C PRO A 48 9.74 7.26 5.32
N SER A 49 10.59 7.87 6.15
CA SER A 49 12.04 7.62 6.14
C SER A 49 12.41 6.19 6.56
N ASP A 50 11.55 5.55 7.35
CA ASP A 50 11.75 4.21 7.89
C ASP A 50 10.51 3.33 7.67
N SER A 51 10.72 2.02 7.64
CA SER A 51 9.62 1.05 7.61
C SER A 51 8.84 1.06 8.93
N GLY A 52 7.51 1.12 8.86
CA GLY A 52 6.64 0.98 10.03
C GLY A 52 6.09 2.29 10.61
N VAL A 53 6.15 3.39 9.87
CA VAL A 53 5.49 4.64 10.25
C VAL A 53 3.97 4.49 10.18
N ASN A 54 3.30 4.87 11.26
CA ASN A 54 1.84 4.96 11.32
C ASN A 54 1.38 6.33 10.82
N VAL A 55 0.26 6.34 10.09
CA VAL A 55 -0.41 7.58 9.70
C VAL A 55 -1.43 7.93 10.80
N GLY A 56 -1.02 8.79 11.73
CA GLY A 56 -1.79 9.18 12.92
C GLY A 56 -1.53 8.30 14.15
N THR A 57 -2.12 8.68 15.28
CA THR A 57 -2.10 7.95 16.57
C THR A 57 -3.51 7.87 17.16
N PRO A 58 -3.76 7.07 18.22
CA PRO A 58 -5.05 7.09 18.92
C PRO A 58 -5.44 8.48 19.45
N GLU A 59 -4.46 9.29 19.86
CA GLU A 59 -4.66 10.65 20.37
C GLU A 59 -4.78 11.69 19.25
N ASN A 60 -4.17 11.43 18.09
CA ASN A 60 -4.25 12.28 16.90
C ASN A 60 -4.51 11.43 15.65
N PRO A 61 -5.75 10.93 15.47
CA PRO A 61 -6.08 10.03 14.38
C PRO A 61 -6.09 10.76 13.04
N ALA A 62 -5.66 10.06 11.98
CA ALA A 62 -5.86 10.53 10.62
C ALA A 62 -7.36 10.49 10.28
N ALA A 63 -8.02 11.64 10.46
CA ALA A 63 -9.47 11.79 10.38
C ALA A 63 -10.10 11.21 9.12
N ASN A 64 -9.46 11.39 7.97
CA ASN A 64 -9.90 10.89 6.67
C ASN A 64 -8.66 10.64 5.80
N VAL A 65 -8.65 9.51 5.10
CA VAL A 65 -7.64 9.20 4.07
C VAL A 65 -8.38 9.08 2.74
N VAL A 66 -8.14 10.03 1.85
CA VAL A 66 -8.71 10.02 0.50
C VAL A 66 -7.67 9.41 -0.43
N ALA A 67 -7.98 8.22 -0.95
CA ALA A 67 -7.10 7.50 -1.86
C ALA A 67 -7.93 6.87 -2.97
N GLU A 68 -7.42 6.90 -4.20
CA GLU A 68 -8.02 6.16 -5.32
C GLU A 68 -7.83 4.65 -5.12
N ASN A 69 -6.67 4.24 -4.61
CA ASN A 69 -6.32 2.85 -4.37
C ASN A 69 -5.55 2.71 -3.05
N VAL A 70 -5.80 1.60 -2.35
CA VAL A 70 -5.05 1.20 -1.15
C VAL A 70 -4.50 -0.20 -1.37
N THR A 71 -3.17 -0.33 -1.32
CA THR A 71 -2.47 -1.61 -1.50
C THR A 71 -1.91 -2.08 -0.17
N VAL A 72 -2.34 -3.27 0.29
CA VAL A 72 -1.75 -3.95 1.45
C VAL A 72 -0.70 -4.95 0.94
N VAL A 73 0.57 -4.59 1.05
CA VAL A 73 1.67 -5.49 0.64
C VAL A 73 1.73 -6.71 1.57
N SER A 74 1.73 -7.91 0.97
CA SER A 74 1.61 -9.17 1.70
C SER A 74 2.65 -10.21 1.26
N ALA A 75 3.92 -9.82 1.30
CA ALA A 75 5.05 -10.66 0.93
C ALA A 75 5.19 -11.90 1.85
N GLU A 76 5.38 -13.08 1.27
CA GLU A 76 5.45 -14.35 2.01
C GLU A 76 6.75 -14.46 2.82
N GLU A 77 7.86 -14.03 2.22
CA GLU A 77 9.20 -14.01 2.80
C GLU A 77 9.31 -13.13 4.06
N ARG A 78 8.31 -12.26 4.30
CA ARG A 78 8.20 -11.41 5.50
C ARG A 78 7.32 -12.02 6.59
N LYS A 79 6.80 -13.23 6.38
CA LYS A 79 5.90 -13.94 7.30
C LYS A 79 6.58 -15.19 7.84
N ILE A 80 6.21 -15.55 9.06
CA ILE A 80 6.64 -16.78 9.72
C ILE A 80 5.40 -17.57 10.12
N SER A 81 5.53 -18.89 10.22
CA SER A 81 4.48 -19.80 10.72
C SER A 81 3.15 -19.70 9.96
N ILE A 82 3.21 -19.63 8.63
CA ILE A 82 2.03 -19.61 7.76
C ILE A 82 1.29 -20.93 7.88
N ARG A 83 -0.01 -20.86 8.17
CA ARG A 83 -0.92 -22.01 8.23
C ARG A 83 -2.33 -21.58 7.84
N GLU A 84 -3.15 -22.56 7.50
CA GLU A 84 -4.58 -22.35 7.39
C GLU A 84 -5.19 -22.16 8.80
N PRO A 85 -6.01 -21.11 9.01
CA PRO A 85 -6.76 -20.93 10.25
C PRO A 85 -7.84 -22.01 10.41
N GLY A 86 -8.07 -22.44 11.65
CA GLY A 86 -9.17 -23.35 11.97
C GLY A 86 -10.54 -22.69 11.82
N GLU A 87 -11.60 -23.49 11.77
CA GLU A 87 -12.98 -22.99 11.67
C GLU A 87 -13.36 -22.17 12.91
N GLU A 88 -12.92 -22.56 14.09
CA GLU A 88 -13.11 -21.84 15.35
C GLU A 88 -12.46 -20.44 15.37
N GLU A 89 -11.44 -20.23 14.54
CA GLU A 89 -10.78 -18.93 14.41
C GLU A 89 -11.52 -17.99 13.44
N LEU A 90 -12.30 -18.55 12.51
CA LEU A 90 -12.95 -17.81 11.43
C LEU A 90 -14.48 -17.74 11.56
N ASP A 91 -15.14 -18.72 12.18
CA ASP A 91 -16.58 -18.73 12.39
C ASP A 91 -16.98 -17.96 13.66
N LEU A 92 -16.40 -16.77 13.83
CA LEU A 92 -16.64 -15.94 15.00
C LEU A 92 -18.06 -15.34 14.99
N PRO A 93 -18.73 -15.20 16.14
CA PRO A 93 -20.03 -14.53 16.22
C PRO A 93 -19.84 -13.02 16.01
N LEU A 94 -20.21 -12.51 14.84
CA LEU A 94 -20.18 -11.07 14.56
C LEU A 94 -21.47 -10.41 15.05
N PRO A 95 -21.40 -9.28 15.78
CA PRO A 95 -22.58 -8.50 16.14
C PRO A 95 -23.21 -7.87 14.89
N ARG A 96 -24.44 -7.35 15.04
CA ARG A 96 -25.04 -6.53 13.98
C ARG A 96 -24.34 -5.17 13.91
N PRO A 97 -24.06 -4.63 12.71
CA PRO A 97 -23.63 -3.25 12.56
C PRO A 97 -24.65 -2.29 13.18
N LYS A 98 -24.17 -1.14 13.65
CA LYS A 98 -25.00 -0.07 14.22
C LYS A 98 -24.82 1.21 13.43
N ALA A 99 -25.90 1.99 13.35
CA ALA A 99 -25.83 3.40 12.97
C ALA A 99 -25.49 4.23 14.21
N TYR A 100 -24.58 5.20 14.07
CA TYR A 100 -24.17 6.09 15.16
C TYR A 100 -23.73 7.45 14.62
N MET A 101 -23.77 8.49 15.46
CA MET A 101 -23.19 9.79 15.15
C MET A 101 -21.90 9.98 15.96
N LEU A 102 -20.89 10.56 15.32
CA LEU A 102 -19.71 11.04 16.03
C LEU A 102 -19.96 12.46 16.52
N GLU A 103 -19.64 12.72 17.78
CA GLU A 103 -19.71 14.06 18.35
C GLU A 103 -18.87 15.04 17.51
N GLY A 104 -19.47 16.17 17.13
CA GLY A 104 -18.82 17.21 16.33
C GLY A 104 -18.70 16.96 14.83
N ARG A 105 -19.10 15.79 14.31
CA ARG A 105 -19.10 15.50 12.86
C ARG A 105 -20.43 15.82 12.17
N GLY A 106 -21.55 15.72 12.89
CA GLY A 106 -22.89 15.98 12.34
C GLY A 106 -23.37 14.99 11.28
N GLU A 107 -22.64 13.89 11.06
CA GLU A 107 -22.93 12.86 10.07
C GLU A 107 -23.24 11.52 10.77
N GLU A 108 -24.10 10.72 10.14
CA GLU A 108 -24.38 9.34 10.56
C GLU A 108 -23.37 8.37 9.91
N PHE A 109 -22.84 7.47 10.73
CA PHE A 109 -21.91 6.43 10.34
C PHE A 109 -22.54 5.06 10.59
N ILE A 110 -22.15 4.06 9.80
CA ILE A 110 -22.50 2.66 10.01
C ILE A 110 -21.23 1.87 10.27
N GLY A 111 -21.20 1.12 11.37
CA GLY A 111 -20.02 0.34 11.73
C GLY A 111 -20.23 -0.57 12.93
N PHE A 112 -19.12 -0.98 13.54
CA PHE A 112 -19.09 -1.88 14.69
C PHE A 112 -18.64 -1.17 15.96
N ILE A 113 -19.25 -1.53 17.08
CA ILE A 113 -18.77 -1.13 18.41
C ILE A 113 -17.70 -2.12 18.84
N VAL A 114 -16.48 -1.64 19.07
CA VAL A 114 -15.29 -2.47 19.36
C VAL A 114 -15.55 -3.47 20.48
N ASN A 115 -16.16 -3.02 21.58
CA ASN A 115 -16.41 -3.86 22.76
C ASN A 115 -17.40 -5.01 22.52
N GLU A 116 -18.16 -4.96 21.43
CA GLU A 116 -19.12 -6.01 21.04
C GLU A 116 -18.51 -7.00 20.04
N LEU A 117 -17.36 -6.67 19.44
CA LEU A 117 -16.66 -7.59 18.56
C LEU A 117 -15.98 -8.71 19.38
N PRO A 118 -15.85 -9.92 18.80
CA PRO A 118 -15.01 -10.98 19.37
C PRO A 118 -13.61 -10.48 19.74
N PRO A 119 -13.02 -10.92 20.88
CA PRO A 119 -11.70 -10.45 21.33
C PRO A 119 -10.60 -10.55 20.28
N ARG A 120 -10.67 -11.56 19.41
CA ARG A 120 -9.72 -11.74 18.29
C ARG A 120 -9.68 -10.53 17.35
N LEU A 121 -10.81 -9.89 17.12
CA LEU A 121 -10.92 -8.75 16.20
C LEU A 121 -10.58 -7.41 16.87
N GLN A 122 -10.64 -7.33 18.20
CA GLN A 122 -10.39 -6.09 18.93
C GLN A 122 -8.91 -5.68 18.85
N ARG A 123 -8.67 -4.37 18.80
CA ARG A 123 -7.34 -3.75 18.88
C ARG A 123 -7.41 -2.54 19.81
N PRO A 124 -6.30 -2.10 20.41
CA PRO A 124 -6.27 -0.83 21.13
C PRO A 124 -6.81 0.29 20.23
N GLY A 125 -7.86 0.98 20.68
CA GLY A 125 -8.49 2.07 19.92
C GLY A 125 -9.32 1.66 18.70
N GLY A 126 -9.57 0.38 18.45
CA GLY A 126 -10.29 -0.06 17.24
C GLY A 126 -10.42 -1.56 17.06
N TYR A 127 -10.44 -2.01 15.81
CA TYR A 127 -10.47 -3.42 15.45
C TYR A 127 -9.64 -3.67 14.17
N SER A 128 -9.22 -4.92 13.96
CA SER A 128 -8.45 -5.31 12.77
C SER A 128 -9.37 -5.47 11.56
N LEU A 129 -9.32 -4.51 10.62
CA LEU A 129 -10.08 -4.60 9.37
C LEU A 129 -9.68 -5.83 8.54
N ASN A 130 -8.38 -6.14 8.47
CA ASN A 130 -7.88 -7.29 7.70
C ASN A 130 -8.43 -8.62 8.23
N GLU A 131 -8.46 -8.80 9.55
CA GLU A 131 -9.01 -10.02 10.15
C GLU A 131 -10.53 -10.09 10.01
N LEU A 132 -11.23 -8.96 10.14
CA LEU A 132 -12.67 -8.90 9.91
C LEU A 132 -13.01 -9.29 8.46
N VAL A 133 -12.26 -8.78 7.47
CA VAL A 133 -12.44 -9.14 6.05
C VAL A 133 -12.18 -10.63 5.83
N ALA A 134 -11.14 -11.22 6.44
CA ALA A 134 -10.87 -12.66 6.34
C ALA A 134 -12.02 -13.51 6.93
N VAL A 135 -12.54 -13.13 8.09
CA VAL A 135 -13.72 -13.76 8.72
C VAL A 135 -14.95 -13.68 7.82
N LEU A 136 -15.23 -12.51 7.25
CA LEU A 136 -16.36 -12.30 6.36
C LEU A 136 -16.22 -13.14 5.07
N ALA A 137 -15.05 -13.14 4.45
CA ALA A 137 -14.77 -13.94 3.26
C ALA A 137 -14.98 -15.43 3.51
N TYR A 138 -14.51 -15.94 4.66
CA TYR A 138 -14.75 -17.32 5.06
C TYR A 138 -16.23 -17.65 5.24
N LYS A 139 -16.98 -16.79 5.95
CA LYS A 139 -18.43 -16.98 6.16
C LYS A 139 -19.20 -16.97 4.85
N VAL A 140 -18.87 -16.07 3.91
CA VAL A 140 -19.48 -16.03 2.57
C VAL A 140 -19.18 -17.32 1.81
N ALA A 141 -17.91 -17.73 1.73
CA ALA A 141 -17.54 -18.98 1.05
C ALA A 141 -18.23 -20.22 1.67
N LYS A 142 -18.38 -20.26 3.00
CA LYS A 142 -19.13 -21.31 3.69
C LYS A 142 -20.61 -21.32 3.31
N LEU A 143 -21.24 -20.14 3.19
CA LEU A 143 -22.63 -20.03 2.73
C LEU A 143 -22.79 -20.46 1.27
N GLU A 144 -21.90 -20.05 0.38
CA GLU A 144 -21.90 -20.43 -1.03
C GLU A 144 -21.81 -21.95 -1.22
N ARG A 145 -20.93 -22.62 -0.47
CA ARG A 145 -20.81 -24.09 -0.48
C ARG A 145 -22.11 -24.77 -0.04
N ARG A 146 -22.70 -24.31 1.07
CA ARG A 146 -23.96 -24.86 1.59
C ARG A 146 -25.13 -24.65 0.63
N LEU A 147 -25.19 -23.50 -0.03
CA LEU A 147 -26.21 -23.21 -1.04
C LEU A 147 -26.07 -24.18 -2.23
N ALA A 148 -24.86 -24.36 -2.74
CA ALA A 148 -24.59 -25.29 -3.83
C ALA A 148 -24.94 -26.76 -3.49
N GLU A 149 -24.80 -27.17 -2.23
CA GLU A 149 -25.23 -28.49 -1.76
C GLU A 149 -26.76 -28.64 -1.70
N LEU A 150 -27.46 -27.58 -1.27
CA LEU A 150 -28.93 -27.57 -1.22
C LEU A 150 -29.54 -27.62 -2.62
N GLU A 151 -28.96 -26.91 -3.58
CA GLU A 151 -29.40 -26.94 -4.98
C GLU A 151 -29.21 -28.30 -5.66
N LYS A 152 -28.24 -29.11 -5.18
CA LYS A 152 -27.98 -30.46 -5.69
C LYS A 152 -28.92 -31.54 -5.11
N LYS A 153 -29.69 -31.24 -4.06
CA LYS A 153 -30.64 -32.21 -3.50
C LYS A 153 -31.92 -32.19 -4.35
N PRO A 154 -32.37 -33.34 -4.92
CA PRO A 154 -33.67 -33.41 -5.58
C PRO A 154 -34.77 -33.09 -4.55
N LYS A 155 -35.78 -32.34 -5.00
CA LYS A 155 -36.99 -32.03 -4.21
C LYS A 155 -37.74 -33.29 -3.81
#